data_AF-A0A932JXY8-F1
#
_entry.id   AF-A0A932JXY8-F1
#
_cell.length_a   1.000
_cell.length_b   1.000
_cell.length_c   1.000
_cell.angle_alpha   90.00
_cell.angle_beta   90.00
_cell.angle_gamma   90.00
#
_symmetry.space_group_name_H-M   'P 1'
#
loop_
_entity.id
_entity.type
_entity.pdbx_description
1 polymer ?
#
loop_
_entity_poly.entity_id
_entity_poly.type
_entity_poly.pdbx_seq_one_letter_code
_entity_poly.pdbx_strand_id
1 'polypeptide(L)' 'MKQFVVNPLKSAIKTTISVPPDKSISHRAVIIGSIASGKTEIKNFSSRADCL' A
#
# COMPACT_ATOMS: atom_id res chain seq x y z
N MET A 1 -2.76 22.33 -8.11
CA MET A 1 -3.18 20.92 -8.30
C MET A 1 -2.69 20.46 -9.66
N LYS A 2 -2.06 19.27 -9.78
CA LYS A 2 -1.67 18.73 -11.09
C LYS A 2 -2.84 17.98 -11.70
N GLN A 3 -3.16 18.28 -12.96
CA GLN A 3 -4.18 17.56 -13.71
C GLN A 3 -3.55 16.35 -14.41
N PHE A 4 -4.19 15.20 -14.32
CA PHE A 4 -3.82 13.99 -15.07
C PHE A 4 -4.85 13.78 -16.18
N VAL A 5 -4.38 13.72 -17.43
CA VAL A 5 -5.20 13.39 -18.58
C VAL A 5 -4.90 11.94 -18.97
N VAL A 6 -5.92 11.10 -19.03
CA VAL A 6 -5.81 9.70 -19.45
C VAL A 6 -6.53 9.54 -20.78
N ASN A 7 -5.84 8.99 -21.77
CA ASN A 7 -6.41 8.71 -23.09
C ASN A 7 -6.93 7.26 -23.17
N PRO A 8 -7.99 6.99 -23.96
CA PRO A 8 -8.48 5.63 -24.15
C PRO A 8 -7.43 4.71 -24.76
N LEU A 9 -7.40 3.47 -24.29
CA LEU A 9 -6.56 2.43 -24.87
C LEU A 9 -7.22 1.90 -26.15
N LYS A 10 -6.40 1.67 -27.19
CA LYS A 10 -6.87 1.09 -28.47
C LYS A 10 -7.06 -0.43 -28.41
N SER A 11 -6.59 -1.09 -27.35
CA SER A 11 -6.62 -2.53 -27.17
C SER A 11 -6.54 -2.90 -25.68
N ALA A 12 -6.97 -4.12 -25.34
CA ALA A 12 -6.91 -4.62 -23.96
C ALA A 12 -5.46 -4.78 -23.46
N ILE A 13 -5.22 -4.47 -22.18
CA ILE A 13 -3.94 -4.76 -21.52
C ILE A 13 -4.00 -6.19 -20.96
N LYS A 14 -3.15 -7.07 -21.48
CA LYS A 14 -2.88 -8.40 -20.89
C LYS A 14 -1.55 -8.34 -20.16
N THR A 15 -1.60 -8.19 -18.85
CA THR A 15 -0.41 -8.24 -17.99
C THR A 15 -0.79 -8.76 -16.60
N THR A 16 0.22 -9.15 -15.84
CA THR A 16 0.10 -9.45 -14.42
C THR A 16 0.88 -8.39 -13.66
N ILE A 17 0.29 -7.83 -12.61
CA ILE A 17 0.96 -6.88 -11.72
C ILE A 17 0.95 -7.41 -10.29
N SER A 18 1.98 -7.05 -9.54
CA SER A 18 1.98 -7.21 -8.09
C SER A 18 1.43 -5.93 -7.45
N VAL A 19 0.47 -6.10 -6.54
CA VAL A 19 -0.15 -4.96 -5.83
C VAL A 19 0.78 -4.55 -4.68
N PRO A 20 1.14 -3.26 -4.54
CA PRO A 20 1.97 -2.82 -3.43
C PRO A 20 1.21 -2.96 -2.10
N PRO A 21 1.92 -3.02 -0.97
CA PRO A 21 1.29 -3.05 0.34
C PRO A 21 0.36 -1.84 0.58
N ASP A 22 -0.73 -2.11 1.29
CA ASP A 22 -1.78 -1.13 1.54
C ASP A 22 -1.44 -0.22 2.73
N LYS A 23 -1.69 1.08 2.56
CA LYS A 23 -1.40 2.09 3.59
C LYS A 23 -2.29 1.90 4.83
N SER A 24 -3.58 1.67 4.64
CA SER A 24 -4.55 1.51 5.72
C SER A 24 -4.33 0.22 6.50
N ILE A 25 -3.89 -0.85 5.84
CA ILE A 25 -3.51 -2.10 6.50
C ILE A 25 -2.24 -1.89 7.31
N SER A 26 -1.25 -1.22 6.73
CA SER A 26 0.02 -0.92 7.41
C SER A 26 -0.19 -0.08 8.67
N HIS A 27 -0.95 1.02 8.59
CA HIS A 27 -1.31 1.82 9.76
C HIS A 27 -2.02 1.01 10.84
N ARG A 28 -3.02 0.21 10.47
CA ARG A 28 -3.74 -0.63 11.42
C ARG A 28 -2.84 -1.69 12.06
N ALA A 29 -1.93 -2.29 11.30
CA ALA A 29 -0.98 -3.27 11.82
C ALA A 29 -0.07 -2.66 12.90
N VAL A 30 0.43 -1.43 12.70
CA VAL A 30 1.23 -0.73 13.71
C VAL A 30 0.41 -0.38 14.95
N ILE A 31 -0.80 0.16 14.77
CA ILE A 31 -1.69 0.51 15.89
C ILE A 31 -1.98 -0.73 16.75
N ILE A 32 -2.37 -1.85 16.12
CA ILE A 32 -2.65 -3.09 16.84
C ILE A 32 -1.37 -3.66 17.46
N GLY A 33 -0.24 -3.62 16.74
CA GLY A 33 1.04 -4.10 17.23
C GLY A 33 1.58 -3.30 18.42
N SER A 34 1.20 -2.03 18.54
CA SER A 34 1.64 -1.13 19.62
C SER A 34 1.06 -1.45 20.99
N ILE A 35 -0.05 -2.20 21.04
CA ILE A 35 -0.72 -2.61 22.29
C ILE A 35 -0.44 -4.08 22.64
N ALA A 36 0.31 -4.80 21.80
CA ALA A 36 0.64 -6.19 22.04
C ALA A 36 1.83 -6.32 23.01
N SER A 37 1.79 -7.35 23.87
CA SER A 37 2.94 -7.72 24.70
C SER A 37 3.96 -8.52 23.89
N GLY A 38 5.24 -8.19 24.03
CA GLY A 38 6.34 -8.87 23.33
C GLY A 38 6.70 -8.22 22.00
N LYS A 39 7.27 -9.00 21.08
CA LYS A 39 7.75 -8.50 19.78
C LYS A 39 6.69 -8.72 18.69
N THR A 40 6.25 -7.63 18.07
CA THR A 40 5.43 -7.66 16.84
C THR A 40 6.33 -7.55 15.61
N GLU A 41 6.17 -8.44 14.63
CA GLU A 41 6.83 -8.38 13.32
C GLU A 41 5.79 -8.23 12.21
N ILE A 42 5.89 -7.16 11.41
CA ILE A 42 4.98 -6.89 10.29
C ILE A 42 5.75 -7.05 8.98
N LYS A 43 5.26 -7.90 8.09
CA LYS A 43 5.84 -8.16 6.77
C LYS A 43 5.06 -7.42 5.69
N ASN A 44 5.75 -7.08 4.59
CA ASN A 44 5.17 -6.32 3.48
C ASN A 44 4.52 -5.00 3.97
N PHE A 45 5.28 -4.23 4.76
CA PHE A 45 4.80 -2.96 5.31
C PHE A 45 4.90 -1.83 4.28
N SER A 46 3.90 -0.96 4.21
CA SER A 46 3.84 0.14 3.23
C SER A 46 4.95 1.16 3.48
N SER A 47 5.74 1.46 2.46
CA SER A 47 6.80 2.49 2.47
C SER A 47 6.30 3.90 2.08
N ARG A 48 4.99 4.12 2.05
CA ARG A 48 4.42 5.46 1.82
C ARG A 48 4.79 6.40 2.97
N ALA A 49 4.90 7.70 2.68
CA ALA A 49 5.34 8.72 3.64
C ALA A 49 4.63 8.67 5.00
N ASP A 50 3.30 8.49 5.01
CA ASP A 50 2.53 8.42 6.27
C ASP A 50 2.86 7.20 7.14
N CYS A 51 3.50 6.18 6.57
CA CYS A 51 3.89 4.95 7.24
C CYS A 51 5.39 4.88 7.56
N LEU A 52 6.19 5.92 7.27
CA LEU A 52 7.63 6.00 7.58
C LEU A 52 7.90 6.74 8.89
#